data_AF-A0A5E4IND5-F1
#
_entry.id   AF-A0A5E4IND5-F1
#
_cell.length_a   1.000
_cell.length_b   1.000
_cell.length_c   1.000
_cell.angle_alpha   90.00
_cell.angle_beta   90.00
_cell.angle_gamma   90.00
#
_symmetry.space_group_name_H-M   'P 1'
#
loop_
_entity.id
_entity.type
_entity.pdbx_description
1 polymer ?
#
loop_
_entity_poly.entity_id
_entity_poly.type
_entity_poly.pdbx_seq_one_letter_code
_entity_poly.pdbx_strand_id
1 'polypeptide(L)' 'MNEVKRMEKTINVKGMHCKSCEMLIADSLGEISGVANVKIDHKKGTVNFSYEREEAVAEVKKAIEKEGYKVVG' A
#
# COMPACT_ATOMS: atom_id res chain seq x y z
N MET A 1 24.17 -0.66 -16.24
CA MET A 1 23.66 -0.70 -14.86
C MET A 1 22.41 0.15 -14.81
N ASN A 2 21.22 -0.43 -14.65
CA ASN A 2 19.99 0.36 -14.64
C ASN A 2 19.61 0.66 -13.18
N GLU A 3 19.67 1.93 -12.81
CA GLU A 3 19.07 2.46 -11.59
C GLU A 3 17.54 2.27 -11.70
N VAL A 4 17.00 1.26 -11.01
CA VAL A 4 15.56 1.16 -10.81
C VAL A 4 15.21 2.17 -9.72
N LYS A 5 14.77 3.36 -10.13
CA LYS A 5 14.37 4.44 -9.23
C LYS A 5 13.02 4.11 -8.59
N ARG A 6 13.05 3.19 -7.63
CA ARG A 6 11.88 2.82 -6.82
C ARG A 6 11.82 3.75 -5.61
N MET A 7 10.77 4.53 -5.52
CA MET A 7 10.48 5.36 -4.34
C MET A 7 9.78 4.51 -3.31
N GLU A 8 9.99 4.77 -2.03
CA GLU A 8 9.24 4.12 -0.95
C GLU A 8 8.34 5.13 -0.25
N LYS A 9 7.13 4.70 0.12
CA LYS A 9 6.20 5.52 0.87
C LYS A 9 5.52 4.70 1.94
N THR A 10 5.50 5.28 3.12
CA THR A 10 4.74 4.80 4.26
C THR A 10 3.45 5.60 4.36
N ILE A 11 2.32 4.91 4.44
CA ILE A 11 1.01 5.50 4.73
C ILE A 11 0.45 4.85 5.99
N ASN A 12 -0.34 5.57 6.77
CA ASN A 12 -1.06 4.96 7.88
C ASN A 12 -2.46 4.59 7.39
N VAL A 13 -2.99 3.46 7.84
CA VAL A 13 -4.33 2.99 7.48
C VAL A 13 -5.12 2.83 8.78
N LYS A 14 -6.19 3.62 8.91
CA LYS A 14 -7.12 3.48 10.03
C LYS A 14 -8.16 2.41 9.68
N GLY A 15 -8.37 1.47 10.61
CA GLY A 15 -9.36 0.41 10.49
C GLY A 15 -8.80 -0.99 10.20
N MET A 16 -7.49 -1.14 9.97
CA MET A 16 -6.82 -2.45 9.93
C MET A 16 -6.81 -3.07 11.33
N HIS A 17 -7.89 -3.77 11.70
CA HIS A 17 -7.99 -4.43 13.00
C HIS A 17 -8.04 -5.97 12.88
N CYS A 18 -7.91 -6.51 11.67
CA CYS A 18 -7.96 -7.96 11.44
C CYS A 18 -6.86 -8.40 10.47
N LYS A 19 -6.30 -9.59 10.73
CA LYS A 19 -5.28 -10.24 9.87
C LYS A 19 -5.79 -10.49 8.45
N SER A 20 -7.08 -10.71 8.28
CA SER A 20 -7.68 -10.90 6.95
C SER A 20 -7.63 -9.63 6.10
N CYS A 21 -7.73 -8.45 6.72
CA CYS A 21 -7.68 -7.16 6.04
C CYS A 21 -6.27 -6.85 5.53
N GLU A 22 -5.24 -7.24 6.28
CA GLU A 22 -3.85 -7.11 5.85
C GLU A 22 -3.60 -7.88 4.55
N MET A 23 -4.09 -9.12 4.46
CA MET A 23 -3.85 -9.96 3.29
C MET A 23 -4.57 -9.43 2.04
N LEU A 24 -5.82 -9.00 2.17
CA LEU A 24 -6.59 -8.41 1.06
C LEU A 24 -5.95 -7.13 0.52
N ILE A 25 -5.49 -6.27 1.43
CA ILE A 25 -4.81 -5.03 1.07
C ILE A 25 -3.45 -5.34 0.46
N ALA A 26 -2.67 -6.28 1.00
CA ALA A 26 -1.38 -6.67 0.42
C ALA A 26 -1.54 -7.19 -1.01
N ASP A 27 -2.55 -8.03 -1.24
CA ASP A 27 -2.86 -8.62 -2.55
C ASP A 27 -3.26 -7.52 -3.54
N SER A 28 -4.25 -6.69 -3.17
CA SER A 28 -4.71 -5.55 -3.99
C SER A 28 -3.59 -4.58 -4.33
N LEU A 29 -2.68 -4.30 -3.39
CA LEU A 29 -1.54 -3.40 -3.61
C LEU A 29 -0.44 -4.05 -4.47
N GLY A 30 -0.29 -5.37 -4.39
CA GLY A 30 0.65 -6.15 -5.20
C GLY A 30 0.23 -6.27 -6.67
N GLU A 31 -1.08 -6.18 -6.95
CA GLU A 31 -1.62 -6.17 -8.32
C GLU A 31 -1.44 -4.82 -9.04
N ILE A 32 -1.13 -3.74 -8.32
CA ILE A 32 -0.98 -2.40 -8.90
C ILE A 32 0.33 -2.33 -9.70
N SER A 33 0.20 -2.04 -10.99
CA SER A 33 1.34 -1.90 -11.91
C SER A 33 2.21 -0.68 -11.56
N GLY A 34 3.42 -0.96 -11.07
CA GLY A 34 4.36 0.04 -10.59
C GLY A 34 4.39 0.18 -9.08
N VAL A 35 3.71 -0.70 -8.33
CA VAL A 35 3.91 -0.92 -6.89
C VAL A 35 4.68 -2.22 -6.68
N ALA A 36 5.60 -2.22 -5.73
CA ALA A 36 6.41 -3.36 -5.34
C ALA A 36 6.73 -3.30 -3.84
N ASN A 37 7.22 -4.39 -3.27
CA ASN A 37 7.75 -4.42 -1.90
C ASN A 37 6.74 -3.89 -0.85
N VAL A 38 5.49 -4.34 -0.97
CA VAL A 38 4.41 -4.01 -0.04
C VAL A 38 4.65 -4.71 1.30
N LYS A 39 4.73 -3.93 2.36
CA LYS A 39 4.84 -4.35 3.75
C LYS A 39 3.73 -3.70 4.53
N ILE A 40 2.92 -4.52 5.19
CA ILE A 40 1.82 -4.04 6.02
C ILE A 40 2.13 -4.42 7.45
N ASP A 41 1.99 -3.44 8.34
CA ASP A 41 2.14 -3.58 9.78
C ASP A 41 0.77 -3.34 10.43
N HIS A 42 -0.09 -4.36 10.44
CA HIS A 42 -1.38 -4.27 11.14
C HIS A 42 -1.24 -3.88 12.62
N LYS A 43 -0.12 -4.22 13.27
CA LYS A 43 0.16 -3.85 14.67
C LYS A 43 0.32 -2.34 14.87
N LYS A 44 0.93 -1.66 13.91
CA LYS A 44 1.14 -0.20 13.94
C LYS A 44 0.07 0.56 13.15
N GLY A 45 -0.68 -0.13 12.29
CA GLY A 45 -1.59 0.48 11.33
C GLY A 45 -0.85 1.21 10.21
N THR A 46 0.33 0.73 9.81
CA THR A 46 1.16 1.34 8.76
C THR A 46 1.32 0.42 7.57
N VAL A 47 1.35 0.98 6.36
CA VAL A 47 1.59 0.29 5.10
C VAL A 47 2.76 0.97 4.41
N ASN A 48 3.83 0.23 4.20
CA ASN A 48 5.02 0.66 3.47
C ASN A 48 5.06 -0.03 2.12
N PHE A 49 5.18 0.71 1.04
CA PHE A 49 5.26 0.13 -0.30
C PHE A 49 6.24 0.93 -1.14
N SER A 50 6.87 0.25 -2.08
CA SER A 50 7.70 0.88 -3.11
C SER A 50 6.86 1.14 -4.35
N TYR A 51 7.08 2.26 -5.02
CA TYR A 51 6.41 2.61 -6.25
C TYR A 51 7.36 3.28 -7.24
N GLU A 52 7.08 3.11 -8.51
CA GLU A 52 7.88 3.69 -9.61
C GLU A 52 7.25 4.96 -10.16
N ARG A 53 5.93 5.12 -10.01
CA ARG A 53 5.16 6.26 -10.54
C ARG A 53 4.21 6.80 -9.47
N GLU A 54 4.03 8.12 -9.40
CA GLU A 54 3.13 8.74 -8.43
C GLU A 54 1.65 8.32 -8.61
N GLU A 55 1.26 7.96 -9.83
CA GLU A 55 -0.06 7.39 -10.13
C GLU A 55 -0.33 6.10 -9.34
N ALA A 56 0.72 5.32 -9.07
CA ALA A 56 0.59 4.08 -8.30
C ALA A 56 0.19 4.39 -6.86
N VAL A 57 0.66 5.49 -6.26
CA VAL A 57 0.21 5.95 -4.94
C VAL A 57 -1.28 6.31 -4.94
N ALA A 58 -1.79 6.89 -6.03
CA ALA A 58 -3.21 7.21 -6.16
C ALA A 58 -4.07 5.94 -6.30
N GLU A 59 -3.59 4.95 -7.07
CA GLU A 59 -4.22 3.63 -7.17
C GLU A 59 -4.25 2.90 -5.83
N VAL A 60 -3.13 2.93 -5.09
CA VAL A 60 -3.01 2.37 -3.73
C VAL A 60 -4.06 2.94 -2.80
N LYS A 61 -4.20 4.27 -2.77
CA LYS A 61 -5.22 4.94 -1.96
C LYS A 61 -6.63 4.52 -2.37
N LYS A 62 -6.93 4.51 -3.66
CA LYS A 62 -8.24 4.09 -4.19
C LYS A 62 -8.56 2.64 -3.85
N ALA A 63 -7.60 1.73 -3.97
CA ALA A 63 -7.78 0.32 -3.62
C ALA A 63 -8.14 0.17 -2.14
N ILE A 64 -7.41 0.85 -1.26
CA ILE A 64 -7.66 0.83 0.20
C ILE A 64 -9.02 1.46 0.54
N GLU A 65 -9.40 2.57 -0.11
CA GLU A 65 -10.72 3.20 0.07
C GLU A 65 -11.87 2.33 -0.44
N LYS A 66 -11.66 1.60 -1.55
CA LYS A 66 -12.64 0.67 -2.13
C LYS A 66 -12.89 -0.54 -1.24
N GLU A 67 -11.86 -0.97 -0.52
CA GLU A 67 -11.93 -2.01 0.52
C GLU A 67 -12.62 -1.50 1.81
N GLY A 68 -12.89 -0.19 1.91
CA GLY A 68 -13.58 0.43 3.05
C GLY A 68 -12.66 0.97 4.14
N TYR A 69 -11.35 1.09 3.87
CA TYR A 69 -10.38 1.63 4.80
C TYR A 69 -9.98 3.06 4.45
N LYS A 70 -9.63 3.85 5.47
CA LYS A 70 -9.11 5.20 5.25
C LYS A 70 -7.59 5.21 5.35
N VAL A 71 -6.96 5.60 4.26
CA VAL A 71 -5.55 6.01 4.27
C VAL A 71 -5.45 7.37 4.95
N VAL A 72 -4.79 7.39 6.10
CA VAL A 72 -4.37 8.59 6.80
C VAL A 72 -2.88 8.79 6.55
N GLY A 73 -2.53 9.85 5.84
CA GLY A 73 -1.15 10.16 5.45
C GLY A 73 -0.96 11.65 5.35
#